data_AF-A0A158D9V1-F1
#
_entry.id   AF-A0A158D9V1-F1
#
_cell.length_a   1.000
_cell.length_b   1.000
_cell.length_c   1.000
_cell.angle_alpha   90.00
_cell.angle_beta   90.00
_cell.angle_gamma   90.00
#
_symmetry.space_group_name_H-M   'P 1'
#
loop_
_entity.id
_entity.type
_entity.pdbx_description
1 polymer ?
#
loop_
_entity_poly.entity_id
_entity_poly.type
_entity_poly.pdbx_seq_one_letter_code
_entity_poly.pdbx_strand_id
1 'polypeptide(L)'
;MSASLHRAWPAAADIVMIPAALFALAVVELFHPHPRELMQLDVNVWLAVHYAQIPLFALAAIAIAALVRGLPGIAPMVCRIALFVFATSYIAFDTAAGVVIGIFVGAARASGDVNAWRMAIETIWTHPIVGSAPTLALPLLAVLGSTALSVGAAAAAVALRETGRSWPPLLLLVIASFGIAIFRTHAWPGGPLTFGGMGIAAAWLSWDARRG
;
A
#
# COMPACT_ATOMS: atom_id res chain seq x y z
N MET A 1 41.58 0.54 10.36
CA MET A 1 41.08 1.11 9.10
C MET A 1 39.86 0.30 8.66
N SER A 2 38.66 0.71 9.07
CA SER A 2 37.42 0.17 8.53
C SER A 2 36.94 1.18 7.50
N ALA A 3 37.09 0.87 6.21
CA ALA A 3 36.51 1.67 5.16
C ALA A 3 34.99 1.54 5.28
N SER A 4 34.32 2.54 5.86
CA SER A 4 32.88 2.63 5.79
C SER A 4 32.51 2.80 4.33
N LEU A 5 32.02 1.73 3.72
CA LEU A 5 31.30 1.80 2.44
C LEU A 5 29.95 2.49 2.72
N HIS A 6 29.99 3.76 3.11
CA HIS A 6 28.84 4.64 3.03
C HIS A 6 28.55 4.82 1.56
N ARG A 7 27.74 3.92 1.01
CA ARG A 7 27.14 4.10 -0.31
C ARG A 7 26.33 5.39 -0.20
N ALA A 8 26.76 6.44 -0.90
CA ALA A 8 26.07 7.72 -0.92
C ALA A 8 24.61 7.46 -1.27
N TRP A 9 23.73 7.75 -0.32
CA TRP A 9 22.30 7.66 -0.53
C TRP A 9 21.83 8.96 -1.20
N PRO A 10 21.02 8.89 -2.26
CA PRO A 10 20.50 7.70 -2.95
C PRO A 10 21.43 7.18 -4.06
N ALA A 11 21.49 5.85 -4.27
CA ALA A 11 22.13 5.27 -5.45
C ALA A 11 21.25 5.48 -6.69
N ALA A 12 21.84 5.44 -7.89
CA ALA A 12 21.12 5.65 -9.15
C ALA A 12 19.84 4.79 -9.29
N ALA A 13 19.92 3.53 -8.83
CA ALA A 13 18.78 2.62 -8.80
C ALA A 13 17.66 3.08 -7.84
N ASP A 14 17.98 3.66 -6.69
CA ASP A 14 16.97 4.10 -5.71
C ASP A 14 16.11 5.23 -6.26
N ILE A 15 16.72 6.17 -7.00
CA ILE A 15 16.02 7.33 -7.59
C ILE A 15 14.92 6.88 -8.56
N VAL A 16 15.11 5.74 -9.24
CA VAL A 16 14.12 5.22 -10.19
C VAL A 16 13.18 4.24 -9.49
N MET A 17 13.73 3.27 -8.75
CA MET A 17 12.95 2.15 -8.23
C MET A 17 11.97 2.55 -7.13
N ILE A 18 12.30 3.53 -6.28
CA ILE A 18 11.43 3.93 -5.16
C ILE A 18 10.17 4.62 -5.68
N PRO A 19 10.26 5.70 -6.49
CA PRO A 19 9.06 6.29 -7.07
C PRO A 19 8.32 5.30 -7.97
N ALA A 20 9.03 4.49 -8.76
CA ALA A 20 8.41 3.55 -9.68
C ALA A 20 7.54 2.51 -8.96
N ALA A 21 8.00 1.96 -7.82
CA ALA A 21 7.21 1.02 -7.03
C ALA A 21 5.89 1.64 -6.54
N LEU A 22 5.94 2.90 -6.09
CA LEU A 22 4.77 3.64 -5.60
C LEU A 22 3.81 4.00 -6.74
N PHE A 23 4.35 4.46 -7.88
CA PHE A 23 3.54 4.76 -9.06
C PHE A 23 2.91 3.51 -9.67
N ALA A 24 3.63 2.39 -9.71
CA ALA A 24 3.10 1.14 -10.22
C ALA A 24 1.85 0.70 -9.44
N LEU A 25 1.91 0.77 -8.10
CA LEU A 25 0.73 0.51 -7.27
C LEU A 25 -0.36 1.54 -7.54
N ALA A 26 -0.05 2.84 -7.55
CA ALA A 26 -1.03 3.89 -7.82
C ALA A 26 -1.78 3.70 -9.15
N VAL A 27 -1.08 3.26 -10.20
CA VAL A 27 -1.67 2.97 -11.52
C VAL A 27 -2.57 1.74 -11.47
N VAL A 28 -2.14 0.66 -10.82
CA VAL A 28 -2.98 -0.55 -10.66
C VAL A 28 -4.29 -0.21 -9.94
N GLU A 29 -4.23 0.63 -8.92
CA GLU A 29 -5.40 1.05 -8.14
C GLU A 29 -6.42 1.88 -8.94
N LEU A 30 -6.03 2.48 -10.09
CA LEU A 30 -6.96 3.17 -10.99
C LEU A 30 -7.93 2.19 -11.68
N PHE A 31 -7.53 0.93 -11.81
CA PHE A 31 -8.31 -0.13 -12.46
C PHE A 31 -9.09 -1.00 -11.46
N HIS A 32 -8.99 -0.70 -10.16
CA HIS A 32 -9.65 -1.48 -9.13
C HIS A 32 -11.18 -1.38 -9.27
N PRO A 33 -11.91 -2.52 -9.44
CA PRO A 33 -13.36 -2.49 -9.58
C PRO A 33 -14.07 -2.07 -8.29
N HIS A 34 -15.21 -1.37 -8.40
CA HIS A 34 -16.09 -1.03 -7.27
C HIS A 34 -17.36 -1.89 -7.32
N PRO A 35 -17.40 -3.04 -6.64
CA PRO A 35 -18.58 -3.88 -6.65
C PRO A 35 -19.73 -3.17 -5.95
N ARG A 36 -20.80 -2.92 -6.70
CA ARG A 36 -22.14 -2.71 -6.11
C ARG A 36 -22.76 -4.04 -5.70
N GLU A 37 -22.47 -5.07 -6.48
CA GLU A 37 -22.90 -6.45 -6.24
C GLU A 37 -21.74 -7.41 -6.57
N LEU A 38 -21.30 -8.20 -5.58
CA LEU A 38 -20.17 -9.13 -5.75
C LEU A 38 -20.39 -10.14 -6.88
N MET A 39 -21.64 -10.60 -7.03
CA MET A 39 -21.97 -11.62 -8.03
C MET A 39 -21.93 -11.10 -9.47
N GLN A 40 -21.83 -9.79 -9.66
CA GLN A 40 -21.74 -9.13 -10.97
C GLN A 40 -20.32 -8.63 -11.30
N LEU A 41 -19.30 -8.98 -10.50
CA LEU A 41 -17.90 -8.61 -10.73
C LEU A 41 -17.37 -9.02 -12.11
N ASP A 42 -16.54 -8.19 -12.73
CA ASP A 42 -15.61 -8.70 -13.74
C ASP A 42 -14.51 -9.47 -13.02
N VAL A 43 -14.62 -10.80 -12.98
CA VAL A 43 -13.69 -11.67 -12.23
C VAL A 43 -12.27 -11.58 -12.78
N ASN A 44 -12.10 -11.36 -14.09
CA ASN A 44 -10.78 -11.30 -14.70
C ASN A 44 -10.06 -10.02 -14.30
N VAL A 45 -10.74 -8.86 -14.41
CA VAL A 45 -10.16 -7.58 -13.99
C VAL A 45 -9.93 -7.58 -12.47
N TRP A 46 -10.90 -8.07 -11.71
CA TRP A 46 -10.79 -8.19 -10.26
C TRP A 46 -9.56 -9.00 -9.86
N LEU A 47 -9.40 -10.22 -10.36
CA LEU A 47 -8.25 -11.06 -10.00
C LEU A 47 -6.93 -10.49 -10.53
N ALA A 48 -6.91 -9.89 -11.73
CA ALA A 48 -5.69 -9.28 -12.26
C ALA A 48 -5.17 -8.14 -11.37
N VAL A 49 -6.07 -7.27 -10.90
CA VAL A 49 -5.72 -6.17 -9.99
C VAL A 49 -5.18 -6.71 -8.66
N HIS A 50 -5.92 -7.62 -8.01
CA HIS A 50 -5.54 -8.16 -6.70
C HIS A 50 -4.27 -9.03 -6.74
N TYR A 51 -4.03 -9.76 -7.83
CA TYR A 51 -2.74 -10.45 -8.00
C TYR A 51 -1.58 -9.48 -8.18
N ALA A 52 -1.77 -8.37 -8.89
CA ALA A 52 -0.74 -7.34 -9.03
C ALA A 52 -0.49 -6.60 -7.70
N GLN A 53 -1.53 -6.38 -6.90
CA GLN A 53 -1.44 -5.70 -5.61
C GLN A 53 -0.58 -6.44 -4.58
N ILE A 54 -0.61 -7.78 -4.53
CA ILE A 54 0.21 -8.58 -3.59
C ILE A 54 1.69 -8.16 -3.61
N PRO A 55 2.43 -8.26 -4.73
CA PRO A 55 3.82 -7.82 -4.76
C PRO A 55 3.95 -6.29 -4.67
N LEU A 56 2.98 -5.52 -5.19
CA LEU A 56 3.08 -4.06 -5.21
C LEU A 56 2.91 -3.43 -3.83
N PHE A 57 2.10 -3.98 -2.94
CA PHE A 57 2.03 -3.54 -1.53
C PHE A 57 3.35 -3.77 -0.80
N ALA A 58 3.98 -4.94 -1.00
CA ALA A 58 5.31 -5.20 -0.47
C ALA A 58 6.36 -4.24 -1.03
N LEU A 59 6.36 -4.00 -2.33
CA LEU A 59 7.29 -3.08 -2.98
C LEU A 59 7.08 -1.63 -2.52
N ALA A 60 5.84 -1.18 -2.34
CA ALA A 60 5.54 0.14 -1.78
C ALA A 60 6.09 0.29 -0.35
N ALA A 61 5.92 -0.73 0.50
CA ALA A 61 6.49 -0.75 1.85
C ALA A 61 8.03 -0.68 1.82
N ILE A 62 8.67 -1.48 0.96
CA ILE A 62 10.12 -1.48 0.79
C ILE A 62 10.60 -0.12 0.27
N ALA A 63 9.88 0.49 -0.66
CA ALA A 63 10.21 1.79 -1.24
C ALA A 63 10.28 2.89 -0.17
N ILE A 64 9.27 2.99 0.70
CA ILE A 64 9.28 3.99 1.77
C ILE A 64 10.31 3.66 2.85
N ALA A 65 10.49 2.39 3.20
CA ALA A 65 11.53 1.97 4.15
C ALA A 65 12.95 2.26 3.62
N ALA A 66 13.13 2.19 2.30
CA ALA A 66 14.39 2.53 1.65
C ALA A 66 14.73 4.02 1.79
N LEU A 67 13.73 4.92 1.88
CA LEU A 67 13.99 6.36 2.07
C LEU A 67 14.82 6.67 3.31
N VAL A 68 14.72 5.85 4.35
CA VAL A 68 15.48 5.98 5.60
C VAL A 68 16.64 4.98 5.70
N ARG A 69 17.09 4.41 4.59
CA ARG A 69 18.18 3.44 4.58
C ARG A 69 19.49 4.10 4.99
N GLY A 70 20.22 3.44 5.90
CA GLY A 70 21.48 3.95 6.44
C GLY A 70 21.32 5.03 7.51
N LEU A 71 20.11 5.50 7.80
CA LEU A 71 19.84 6.39 8.92
C LEU A 71 19.74 5.60 10.23
N PRO A 72 20.47 5.99 11.29
CA PRO A 72 20.33 5.44 12.64
C PRO A 72 19.19 6.13 13.41
N GLY A 73 18.77 5.56 14.54
CA GLY A 73 17.82 6.18 15.46
C GLY A 73 16.43 5.54 15.49
N ILE A 74 15.57 6.08 16.35
CA ILE A 74 14.24 5.53 16.63
C ILE A 74 13.29 5.73 15.43
N ALA A 75 13.30 6.92 14.81
CA ALA A 75 12.39 7.21 13.71
C ALA A 75 12.58 6.27 12.49
N PRO A 76 13.82 6.00 11.99
CA PRO A 76 14.03 4.97 10.96
C PRO A 76 13.60 3.56 11.39
N MET A 77 13.79 3.19 12.66
CA MET A 77 13.35 1.89 13.19
C MET A 77 11.83 1.76 13.18
N VAL A 78 11.11 2.77 13.69
CA VAL A 78 9.64 2.83 13.67
C VAL A 78 9.12 2.77 12.24
N CYS A 79 9.74 3.51 11.32
CA CYS A 79 9.40 3.47 9.89
C CYS A 79 9.44 2.04 9.33
N ARG A 80 10.54 1.31 9.54
CA ARG A 80 10.72 -0.05 9.01
C ARG A 80 9.73 -1.04 9.62
N ILE A 81 9.51 -0.97 10.94
CA ILE A 81 8.56 -1.85 11.64
C ILE A 81 7.13 -1.58 11.15
N ALA A 82 6.73 -0.30 11.08
CA ALA A 82 5.39 0.07 10.64
C ALA A 82 5.14 -0.35 9.18
N LEU A 83 6.12 -0.22 8.30
CA LEU A 83 5.98 -0.65 6.90
C LEU A 83 5.97 -2.17 6.73
N PHE A 84 6.68 -2.91 7.58
CA PHE A 84 6.53 -4.36 7.66
C PHE A 84 5.11 -4.77 8.07
N VAL A 85 4.53 -4.09 9.07
CA VAL A 85 3.14 -4.31 9.49
C VAL A 85 2.18 -3.96 8.36
N PHE A 86 2.35 -2.81 7.68
CA PHE A 86 1.55 -2.43 6.52
C PHE A 86 1.57 -3.51 5.44
N ALA A 87 2.75 -3.93 4.99
CA ALA A 87 2.88 -4.94 3.95
C ALA A 87 2.18 -6.25 4.34
N THR A 88 2.43 -6.74 5.55
CA THR A 88 1.85 -7.99 6.04
C THR A 88 0.33 -7.91 6.14
N SER A 89 -0.19 -6.82 6.72
CA SER A 89 -1.63 -6.63 6.89
C SER A 89 -2.36 -6.43 5.57
N TYR A 90 -1.85 -5.60 4.66
CA TYR A 90 -2.50 -5.37 3.35
C TYR A 90 -2.44 -6.60 2.48
N ILE A 91 -1.31 -7.32 2.42
CA ILE A 91 -1.23 -8.55 1.63
C ILE A 91 -2.24 -9.59 2.14
N ALA A 92 -2.32 -9.79 3.46
CA ALA A 92 -3.26 -10.74 4.04
C ALA A 92 -4.72 -10.33 3.84
N PHE A 93 -5.03 -9.05 4.04
CA PHE A 93 -6.34 -8.47 3.74
C PHE A 93 -6.74 -8.66 2.28
N ASP A 94 -5.87 -8.25 1.36
CA ASP A 94 -6.13 -8.22 -0.08
C ASP A 94 -6.21 -9.61 -0.70
N THR A 95 -5.43 -10.54 -0.15
CA THR A 95 -5.55 -11.97 -0.50
C THR A 95 -6.94 -12.50 -0.15
N ALA A 96 -7.47 -12.17 1.02
CA ALA A 96 -8.77 -12.67 1.46
C ALA A 96 -9.95 -11.93 0.79
N ALA A 97 -10.01 -10.60 0.94
CA ALA A 97 -11.08 -9.77 0.41
C ALA A 97 -11.08 -9.70 -1.11
N GLY A 98 -9.90 -9.74 -1.72
CA GLY A 98 -9.69 -9.67 -3.15
C GLY A 98 -9.63 -11.04 -3.78
N VAL A 99 -8.49 -11.71 -3.64
CA VAL A 99 -8.19 -12.93 -4.40
C VAL A 99 -9.17 -14.06 -4.09
N VAL A 100 -9.39 -14.41 -2.82
CA VAL A 100 -10.26 -15.53 -2.44
C VAL A 100 -11.71 -15.26 -2.85
N ILE A 101 -12.23 -14.05 -2.64
CA ILE A 101 -13.57 -13.66 -3.11
C ILE A 101 -13.68 -13.78 -4.63
N GLY A 102 -12.70 -13.27 -5.38
CA GLY A 102 -12.70 -13.35 -6.84
C GLY A 102 -12.73 -14.80 -7.35
N ILE A 103 -11.95 -15.68 -6.73
CA ILE A 103 -11.94 -17.12 -7.03
C ILE A 103 -13.31 -17.74 -6.74
N PHE A 104 -13.91 -17.43 -5.59
CA PHE A 104 -15.20 -18.01 -5.21
C PHE A 104 -16.34 -17.51 -6.12
N VAL A 105 -16.34 -16.23 -6.50
CA VAL A 105 -17.30 -15.70 -7.47
C VAL A 105 -17.11 -16.36 -8.84
N GLY A 106 -15.86 -16.57 -9.28
CA GLY A 106 -15.56 -17.34 -10.49
C GLY A 106 -16.10 -18.77 -10.43
N ALA A 107 -15.87 -19.47 -9.33
CA ALA A 107 -16.37 -20.84 -9.11
C ALA A 107 -17.90 -20.89 -9.07
N ALA A 108 -18.55 -19.94 -8.40
CA ALA A 108 -20.00 -19.84 -8.31
C ALA A 108 -20.67 -19.66 -9.68
N ARG A 109 -20.04 -18.89 -10.57
CA ARG A 109 -20.51 -18.73 -11.96
C ARG A 109 -20.31 -20.01 -12.77
N ALA A 110 -19.13 -20.61 -12.64
CA ALA A 110 -18.80 -21.84 -13.35
C ALA A 110 -19.69 -23.02 -12.93
N SER A 111 -20.19 -23.05 -11.69
CA SER A 111 -21.08 -24.11 -11.22
C SER A 111 -22.52 -23.98 -11.69
N GLY A 112 -22.93 -22.81 -12.22
CA GLY A 112 -24.32 -22.54 -12.63
C GLY A 112 -25.30 -22.36 -11.46
N ASP A 113 -24.81 -22.38 -10.21
CA ASP A 113 -25.62 -22.19 -9.00
C ASP A 113 -24.93 -21.21 -8.04
N VAL A 114 -25.09 -19.92 -8.33
CA VAL A 114 -24.50 -18.84 -7.52
C VAL A 114 -25.04 -18.84 -6.08
N ASN A 115 -26.26 -19.34 -5.86
CA ASN A 115 -26.87 -19.31 -4.53
C ASN A 115 -26.22 -20.32 -3.58
N ALA A 116 -25.76 -21.47 -4.08
CA ALA A 116 -25.00 -22.44 -3.28
C ALA A 116 -23.71 -21.85 -2.69
N TRP A 117 -23.08 -20.88 -3.37
CA TRP A 117 -21.82 -20.27 -2.95
C TRP A 117 -22.00 -18.98 -2.14
N ARG A 118 -23.19 -18.39 -2.17
CA ARG A 118 -23.46 -17.06 -1.60
C ARG A 118 -23.06 -16.97 -0.13
N MET A 119 -23.40 -17.97 0.68
CA MET A 119 -23.06 -17.96 2.10
C MET A 119 -21.54 -17.92 2.34
N ALA A 120 -20.76 -18.71 1.61
CA ALA A 120 -19.31 -18.74 1.75
C ALA A 120 -18.67 -17.41 1.33
N ILE A 121 -19.13 -16.81 0.22
CA ILE A 121 -18.68 -15.50 -0.27
C ILE A 121 -19.00 -14.40 0.75
N GLU A 122 -20.24 -14.32 1.22
CA GLU A 122 -20.66 -13.29 2.18
C GLU A 122 -19.97 -13.45 3.55
N THR A 123 -19.67 -14.68 3.97
CA THR A 123 -18.93 -14.94 5.22
C THR A 123 -17.55 -14.31 5.20
N ILE A 124 -16.83 -14.43 4.08
CA ILE A 124 -15.52 -13.81 3.92
C ILE A 124 -15.69 -12.29 3.76
N TRP A 125 -16.61 -11.86 2.90
CA TRP A 125 -16.81 -10.45 2.57
C TRP A 125 -17.15 -9.58 3.79
N THR A 126 -17.90 -10.13 4.74
CA THR A 126 -18.33 -9.44 5.98
C THR A 126 -17.44 -9.74 7.18
N HIS A 127 -16.37 -10.54 7.02
CA HIS A 127 -15.51 -10.95 8.12
C HIS A 127 -14.81 -9.73 8.77
N PRO A 128 -14.85 -9.55 10.10
CA PRO A 128 -14.36 -8.34 10.76
C PRO A 128 -12.83 -8.16 10.68
N ILE A 129 -12.08 -9.22 10.33
CA ILE A 129 -10.62 -9.17 10.23
C ILE A 129 -10.16 -8.95 8.78
N VAL A 130 -10.80 -9.63 7.82
CA VAL A 130 -10.28 -9.80 6.46
C VAL A 130 -11.27 -9.44 5.36
N GLY A 131 -12.54 -9.17 5.70
CA GLY A 131 -13.58 -8.83 4.74
C GLY A 131 -13.45 -7.41 4.22
N SER A 132 -14.38 -6.95 3.38
CA SER A 132 -14.37 -5.60 2.80
C SER A 132 -15.74 -4.92 2.80
N ALA A 133 -16.75 -5.52 3.45
CA ALA A 133 -18.08 -4.92 3.61
C ALA A 133 -18.08 -3.80 4.67
N PRO A 134 -18.41 -2.54 4.31
CA PRO A 134 -18.36 -1.40 5.23
C PRO A 134 -19.59 -1.29 6.15
N THR A 135 -20.53 -2.23 6.13
CA THR A 135 -21.84 -2.09 6.78
C THR A 135 -21.86 -2.42 8.27
N LEU A 136 -20.85 -3.14 8.81
CA LEU A 136 -20.84 -3.57 10.22
C LEU A 136 -19.56 -3.20 10.99
N ALA A 137 -18.38 -3.21 10.36
CA ALA A 137 -17.12 -2.82 10.98
C ALA A 137 -16.06 -2.50 9.92
N LEU A 138 -15.07 -1.68 10.27
CA LEU A 138 -13.86 -1.54 9.44
C LEU A 138 -12.99 -2.80 9.63
N PRO A 139 -12.59 -3.50 8.55
CA PRO A 139 -11.78 -4.71 8.65
C PRO A 139 -10.46 -4.45 9.37
N LEU A 140 -10.14 -5.26 10.38
CA LEU A 140 -8.97 -5.03 11.25
C LEU A 140 -7.67 -4.91 10.46
N LEU A 141 -7.43 -5.79 9.49
CA LEU A 141 -6.19 -5.77 8.72
C LEU A 141 -6.08 -4.53 7.82
N ALA A 142 -7.18 -4.07 7.23
CA ALA A 142 -7.19 -2.84 6.44
C ALA A 142 -6.85 -1.62 7.33
N VAL A 143 -7.49 -1.52 8.50
CA VAL A 143 -7.24 -0.42 9.46
C VAL A 143 -5.83 -0.45 10.00
N LEU A 144 -5.37 -1.62 10.44
CA LEU A 144 -4.01 -1.80 10.96
C LEU A 144 -2.98 -1.41 9.90
N GLY A 145 -3.17 -1.91 8.67
CA GLY A 145 -2.28 -1.62 7.56
C GLY A 145 -2.25 -0.13 7.19
N SER A 146 -3.41 0.53 7.06
CA SER A 146 -3.45 1.94 6.63
C SER A 146 -2.88 2.85 7.72
N THR A 147 -3.12 2.50 8.98
CA THR A 147 -2.53 3.19 10.12
C THR A 147 -1.02 3.02 10.13
N ALA A 148 -0.53 1.80 9.92
CA ALA A 148 0.89 1.48 9.90
C ALA A 148 1.61 2.18 8.73
N LEU A 149 0.97 2.30 7.56
CA LEU A 149 1.49 3.09 6.43
C LEU A 149 1.71 4.56 6.84
N SER A 150 0.71 5.18 7.48
CA SER A 150 0.80 6.58 7.93
C SER A 150 1.84 6.79 9.03
N VAL A 151 1.90 5.88 10.00
CA VAL A 151 2.96 5.90 11.03
C VAL A 151 4.34 5.75 10.38
N GLY A 152 4.48 4.84 9.43
CA GLY A 152 5.72 4.60 8.70
C GLY A 152 6.19 5.81 7.90
N ALA A 153 5.26 6.46 7.18
CA ALA A 153 5.53 7.68 6.40
C ALA A 153 5.88 8.88 7.30
N ALA A 154 5.16 9.06 8.42
CA ALA A 154 5.47 10.10 9.40
C ALA A 154 6.85 9.90 10.04
N ALA A 155 7.17 8.68 10.45
CA ALA A 155 8.48 8.34 11.00
C ALA A 155 9.60 8.54 9.95
N ALA A 156 9.34 8.20 8.68
CA ALA A 156 10.27 8.51 7.59
C ALA A 156 10.49 10.02 7.43
N ALA A 157 9.42 10.80 7.46
CA ALA A 157 9.50 12.24 7.34
C ALA A 157 10.30 12.89 8.48
N VAL A 158 10.11 12.43 9.72
CA VAL A 158 10.88 12.88 10.89
C VAL A 158 12.37 12.56 10.70
N ALA A 159 12.70 11.31 10.38
CA ALA A 159 14.09 10.89 10.18
C ALA A 159 14.78 11.69 9.05
N LEU A 160 14.09 11.90 7.93
CA LEU A 160 14.60 12.68 6.82
C LEU A 160 14.75 14.16 7.20
N ARG A 161 13.82 14.69 8.02
CA ARG A 161 13.90 16.08 8.49
C ARG A 161 15.15 16.33 9.33
N GLU A 162 15.51 15.39 10.20
CA GLU A 162 16.73 15.46 11.03
C GLU A 162 18.01 15.51 10.18
N THR A 163 17.98 15.02 8.94
CA THR A 163 19.09 15.11 7.98
C THR A 163 19.10 16.41 7.16
N GLY A 164 18.21 17.36 7.46
CA GLY A 164 18.15 18.66 6.77
C GLY A 164 17.32 18.68 5.49
N ARG A 165 16.49 17.66 5.22
CA ARG A 165 15.62 17.63 4.03
C ARG A 165 14.57 18.74 4.05
N SER A 166 14.22 19.22 2.85
CA SER A 166 13.24 20.29 2.62
C SER A 166 11.85 19.87 3.10
N TRP A 167 11.07 20.81 3.66
CA TRP A 167 9.73 20.53 4.18
C TRP A 167 8.70 20.06 3.13
N PRO A 168 8.61 20.67 1.92
CA PRO A 168 7.52 20.38 1.00
C PRO A 168 7.33 18.89 0.64
N PRO A 169 8.38 18.14 0.23
CA PRO A 169 8.19 16.72 -0.07
C PRO A 169 7.92 15.86 1.17
N LEU A 170 8.39 16.28 2.36
CA LEU A 170 8.09 15.58 3.61
C LEU A 170 6.61 15.75 4.00
N LEU A 171 6.07 16.96 3.86
CA LEU A 171 4.65 17.22 4.10
C LEU A 171 3.78 16.45 3.11
N LEU A 172 4.16 16.43 1.82
CA LEU A 172 3.45 15.65 0.81
C LEU A 172 3.46 14.15 1.14
N LEU A 173 4.61 13.60 1.55
CA LEU A 173 4.75 12.20 1.95
C LEU A 173 3.75 11.83 3.07
N VAL A 174 3.68 12.68 4.10
CA VAL A 174 2.80 12.45 5.25
C VAL A 174 1.34 12.65 4.87
N ILE A 175 0.98 13.72 4.17
CA ILE A 175 -0.42 13.99 3.80
C ILE A 175 -0.95 12.88 2.89
N ALA A 176 -0.16 12.45 1.90
CA ALA A 176 -0.56 11.39 0.97
C ALA A 176 -0.79 10.05 1.69
N SER A 177 -0.02 9.71 2.72
CA SER A 177 -0.16 8.43 3.43
C SER A 177 -1.54 8.22 4.07
N PHE A 178 -2.27 9.30 4.37
CA PHE A 178 -3.62 9.23 4.95
C PHE A 178 -4.73 8.99 3.93
N GLY A 179 -4.46 9.03 2.62
CA GLY A 179 -5.50 8.90 1.58
C GLY A 179 -6.37 7.65 1.75
N ILE A 180 -5.78 6.46 1.92
CA ILE A 180 -6.56 5.24 2.13
C ILE A 180 -7.46 5.32 3.38
N ALA A 181 -6.94 5.87 4.49
CA ALA A 181 -7.71 6.01 5.73
C ALA A 181 -8.87 7.01 5.58
N ILE A 182 -8.63 8.13 4.88
CA ILE A 182 -9.62 9.19 4.64
C ILE A 182 -10.74 8.69 3.72
N PHE A 183 -10.37 8.07 2.59
CA PHE A 183 -11.33 7.59 1.60
C PHE A 183 -11.92 6.22 1.96
N ARG A 184 -11.38 5.55 2.99
CA ARG A 184 -11.79 4.22 3.46
C ARG A 184 -11.75 3.16 2.34
N THR A 185 -10.82 3.32 1.42
CA THR A 185 -10.62 2.40 0.30
C THR A 185 -9.20 2.55 -0.24
N HIS A 186 -8.63 1.45 -0.72
CA HIS A 186 -7.41 1.47 -1.49
C HIS A 186 -7.67 1.59 -3.00
N ALA A 187 -8.89 1.28 -3.47
CA ALA A 187 -9.33 1.61 -4.82
C ALA A 187 -9.40 3.14 -5.04
N TRP A 188 -9.71 3.58 -6.26
CA TRP A 188 -9.97 4.99 -6.53
C TRP A 188 -11.03 5.58 -5.58
N PRO A 189 -10.79 6.77 -4.98
CA PRO A 189 -9.60 7.62 -5.14
C PRO A 189 -8.47 7.37 -4.10
N GLY A 190 -8.69 6.50 -3.11
CA GLY A 190 -7.81 6.39 -1.93
C GLY A 190 -6.39 5.93 -2.22
N GLY A 191 -6.19 4.75 -2.79
CA GLY A 191 -4.85 4.24 -3.10
C GLY A 191 -4.13 5.05 -4.18
N PRO A 192 -4.77 5.47 -5.29
CA PRO A 192 -4.11 6.29 -6.30
C PRO A 192 -3.58 7.60 -5.74
N LEU A 193 -4.35 8.29 -4.90
CA LEU A 193 -3.88 9.52 -4.24
C LEU A 193 -2.79 9.26 -3.20
N THR A 194 -2.90 8.15 -2.45
CA THR A 194 -1.87 7.76 -1.47
C THR A 194 -0.56 7.42 -2.16
N PHE A 195 -0.52 6.38 -2.99
CA PHE A 195 0.73 5.91 -3.57
C PHE A 195 1.26 6.85 -4.65
N GLY A 196 0.38 7.53 -5.40
CA GLY A 196 0.79 8.55 -6.37
C GLY A 196 1.42 9.77 -5.67
N GLY A 197 0.78 10.28 -4.61
CA GLY A 197 1.33 11.39 -3.83
C GLY A 197 2.66 11.04 -3.14
N MET A 198 2.74 9.84 -2.55
CA MET A 198 4.00 9.34 -1.97
C MET A 198 5.08 9.13 -3.04
N GLY A 199 4.72 8.68 -4.24
CA GLY A 199 5.63 8.55 -5.39
C GLY A 199 6.22 9.89 -5.82
N ILE A 200 5.39 10.93 -5.91
CA ILE A 200 5.83 12.31 -6.19
C ILE A 200 6.78 12.80 -5.09
N ALA A 201 6.42 12.60 -3.82
CA ALA A 201 7.26 12.97 -2.69
C ALA A 201 8.62 12.26 -2.73
N ALA A 202 8.64 10.96 -3.00
CA ALA A 202 9.88 10.18 -3.09
C ALA A 202 10.76 10.61 -4.27
N ALA A 203 10.16 10.92 -5.43
CA ALA A 203 10.88 11.43 -6.58
C ALA A 203 11.52 12.81 -6.28
N TRP A 204 10.76 13.69 -5.61
CA TRP A 204 11.26 14.99 -5.19
C TRP A 204 12.40 14.86 -4.17
N LEU A 205 12.26 14.04 -3.12
CA LEU A 205 13.35 13.79 -2.16
C LEU A 205 14.61 13.27 -2.82
N SER A 206 14.46 12.36 -3.79
CA SER A 206 15.56 11.79 -4.55
C SER A 206 16.24 12.82 -5.45
N TRP A 207 15.47 13.75 -6.01
CA TRP A 207 15.98 14.85 -6.82
C TRP A 207 16.75 15.89 -6.00
N ASP A 208 16.18 16.32 -4.87
CA ASP A 208 16.85 17.25 -3.94
C ASP A 208 18.17 16.67 -3.44
N ALA A 209 18.23 15.36 -3.20
CA ALA A 209 19.44 14.67 -2.78
C ALA A 209 20.57 14.62 -3.82
N ARG A 210 20.28 14.86 -5.11
CA ARG A 210 21.33 14.94 -6.14
C ARG A 210 21.93 16.34 -6.29
N ARG A 211 21.24 17.37 -5.78
CA ARG A 211 21.61 18.78 -5.98
C ARG A 211 22.41 19.38 -4.83
N GLY A 212 22.32 18.80 -3.63
CA GLY A 212 23.12 19.16 -2.46
C GLY A 212 24.34 18.25 -2.34
#